data_AF-A0AAD9ZCD0-F1
#
_entry.id   AF-A0AAD9ZCD0-F1
#
_cell.length_a   1.000
_cell.length_b   1.000
_cell.length_c   1.000
_cell.angle_alpha   90.00
_cell.angle_beta   90.00
_cell.angle_gamma   90.00
#
_symmetry.space_group_name_H-M   'P 1'
#
loop_
_entity.id
_entity.type
_entity.pdbx_description
1 polymer ?
#
loop_
_entity_poly.entity_id
_entity_poly.type
_entity_poly.pdbx_seq_one_letter_code
_entity_poly.pdbx_strand_id
1 'polypeptide(L)'
;MLRLDTSPKGEDVVDNRVGTRTITAAHSSVSNFLSSRSFQIGSERPTRFTKSHVNAVMAEICLVYLHHFLENEDWTDENRKKRPLIWLGARFWHIFYGESFVEPQEEIETTRLNTQILALLTSREKLLKWITLSDGQEDAFEFKVRRSEDHMVSPLYFGALLGLPEIVNVDANERGHQGIYGYGTPPAAACVLGKETIVKALIDRDADPQLAGPEG
;
A
#
# COMPACT_ATOMS: atom_id res chain seq x y z
N MET A 1 -10.55 -11.55 -32.44
CA MET A 1 -11.48 -10.69 -33.19
C MET A 1 -12.70 -10.48 -32.28
N LEU A 2 -12.77 -9.34 -31.59
CA LEU A 2 -13.84 -9.04 -30.63
C LEU A 2 -15.04 -8.47 -31.40
N ARG A 3 -16.21 -9.12 -31.30
CA ARG A 3 -17.49 -8.54 -31.73
C ARG A 3 -18.17 -7.95 -30.50
N LEU A 4 -18.46 -6.65 -30.55
CA LEU A 4 -19.29 -5.96 -29.58
C LEU A 4 -20.70 -5.91 -30.16
N ASP A 5 -21.61 -6.71 -29.58
CA ASP A 5 -23.02 -6.65 -29.93
C ASP A 5 -23.71 -5.61 -29.05
N THR A 6 -24.35 -4.63 -29.70
CA THR A 6 -25.21 -3.65 -29.04
C THR A 6 -26.63 -3.89 -29.52
N SER A 7 -27.43 -4.68 -28.79
CA SER A 7 -28.89 -4.60 -28.88
C SER A 7 -29.59 -5.21 -27.66
N PRO A 8 -30.81 -4.74 -27.32
CA PRO A 8 -31.40 -4.93 -25.99
C PRO A 8 -32.33 -6.15 -25.90
N LYS A 9 -32.31 -6.78 -24.73
CA LYS A 9 -33.32 -7.66 -24.10
C LYS A 9 -33.78 -8.91 -24.88
N GLY A 10 -33.48 -10.06 -24.25
CA GLY A 10 -34.32 -11.25 -24.25
C GLY A 10 -33.90 -12.35 -25.23
N GLU A 11 -33.18 -13.35 -24.70
CA GLU A 11 -33.45 -14.80 -24.83
C GLU A 11 -32.18 -15.60 -24.50
N ASP A 12 -32.35 -16.57 -23.59
CA ASP A 12 -31.31 -17.50 -23.17
C ASP A 12 -30.98 -18.49 -24.30
N VAL A 13 -29.74 -18.49 -24.77
CA VAL A 13 -29.17 -19.61 -25.53
C VAL A 13 -27.81 -19.93 -24.96
N VAL A 14 -27.72 -21.11 -24.34
CA VAL A 14 -26.48 -21.71 -23.87
C VAL A 14 -25.72 -22.27 -25.08
N ASP A 15 -24.53 -21.76 -25.35
CA ASP A 15 -23.54 -22.46 -26.17
C ASP A 15 -22.15 -22.40 -25.53
N ASN A 16 -21.45 -23.53 -25.59
CA ASN A 16 -20.36 -23.91 -24.72
C ASN A 16 -19.12 -24.21 -25.57
N ARG A 17 -18.16 -23.27 -25.67
CA ARG A 17 -16.70 -23.50 -25.76
C ARG A 17 -15.91 -22.20 -26.03
N VAL A 18 -14.81 -22.04 -25.27
CA VAL A 18 -13.92 -20.87 -25.12
C VAL A 18 -14.58 -19.74 -24.33
N GLY A 19 -14.28 -19.65 -23.03
CA GLY A 19 -14.87 -18.69 -22.11
C GLY A 19 -14.61 -17.24 -22.51
N THR A 20 -15.49 -16.69 -23.33
CA THR A 20 -15.63 -15.25 -23.55
C THR A 20 -16.16 -14.63 -22.26
N ARG A 21 -15.28 -13.98 -21.49
CA ARG A 21 -15.70 -13.13 -20.38
C ARG A 21 -16.32 -11.86 -20.95
N THR A 22 -17.63 -11.75 -20.86
CA THR A 22 -18.38 -10.54 -21.16
C THR A 22 -18.16 -9.55 -20.02
N ILE A 23 -17.46 -8.45 -20.28
CA ILE A 23 -17.27 -7.37 -19.29
C ILE A 23 -18.31 -6.29 -19.58
N THR A 24 -19.26 -6.12 -18.68
CA THR A 24 -20.26 -5.05 -18.77
C THR A 24 -19.62 -3.76 -18.24
N ALA A 25 -19.42 -2.78 -19.13
CA ALA A 25 -18.91 -1.48 -18.72
C ALA A 25 -19.97 -0.74 -17.89
N ALA A 26 -19.53 -0.07 -16.82
CA ALA A 26 -20.42 0.70 -15.95
C ALA A 26 -21.12 1.87 -16.67
N HIS A 27 -20.56 2.34 -17.79
CA HIS A 27 -21.14 3.40 -18.60
C HIS A 27 -20.74 3.28 -20.08
N SER A 28 -21.59 3.78 -20.98
CA SER A 28 -21.37 3.75 -22.43
C SER A 28 -20.09 4.48 -22.86
N SER A 29 -19.68 5.52 -22.14
CA SER A 29 -18.41 6.21 -22.36
C SER A 29 -17.18 5.33 -22.09
N VAL A 30 -17.25 4.44 -21.10
CA VAL A 30 -16.17 3.48 -20.79
C VAL A 30 -16.10 2.42 -21.87
N SER A 31 -17.26 1.91 -22.31
CA SER A 31 -17.32 1.00 -23.46
C SER A 31 -16.73 1.65 -24.72
N ASN A 32 -17.13 2.88 -25.01
CA ASN A 32 -16.64 3.63 -26.17
C ASN A 32 -15.15 3.96 -26.07
N PHE A 33 -14.62 4.26 -24.88
CA PHE A 33 -13.20 4.50 -24.65
C PHE A 33 -12.35 3.23 -24.83
N LEU A 34 -12.81 2.11 -24.29
CA LEU A 34 -12.13 0.81 -24.45
C LEU A 34 -12.20 0.32 -25.90
N SER A 35 -13.30 0.61 -26.58
CA SER A 35 -13.50 0.27 -28.00
C SER A 35 -12.72 1.19 -28.94
N SER A 36 -12.60 2.49 -28.62
CA SER A 36 -11.83 3.45 -29.44
C SER A 36 -10.31 3.22 -29.32
N ARG A 37 -9.85 2.72 -28.18
CA ARG A 37 -8.46 2.28 -27.95
C ARG A 37 -8.22 0.81 -28.31
N SER A 38 -9.09 0.18 -29.09
CA SER A 38 -8.88 -1.18 -29.61
C SER A 38 -7.42 -1.35 -30.01
N PHE A 39 -6.70 -2.10 -29.18
CA PHE A 39 -5.26 -2.27 -29.15
C PHE A 39 -4.69 -2.37 -30.57
N GLN A 40 -4.15 -1.24 -31.09
CA GLN A 40 -3.27 -1.29 -32.24
C GLN A 40 -2.01 -2.02 -31.79
N ILE A 41 -1.97 -3.31 -32.07
CA ILE A 41 -0.78 -4.15 -32.04
C ILE A 41 0.12 -3.57 -33.15
N GLY A 42 0.87 -2.52 -32.82
CA GLY A 42 1.57 -1.72 -33.80
C GLY A 42 2.29 -0.50 -33.22
N SER A 43 3.46 -0.74 -32.63
CA SER A 43 4.58 0.20 -32.45
C SER A 43 4.60 1.25 -31.32
N GLU A 44 3.54 1.51 -30.56
CA GLU A 44 3.67 2.32 -29.32
C GLU A 44 2.95 1.63 -28.17
N ARG A 45 3.69 1.29 -27.12
CA ARG A 45 3.28 0.41 -26.02
C ARG A 45 1.91 0.84 -25.48
N PRO A 46 0.81 0.10 -25.74
CA PRO A 46 -0.43 0.38 -25.03
C PRO A 46 -0.14 0.12 -23.56
N THR A 47 -0.36 1.12 -22.70
CA THR A 47 -0.26 1.02 -21.24
C THR A 47 -1.06 -0.21 -20.81
N ARG A 48 -0.36 -1.32 -20.58
CA ARG A 48 -0.98 -2.57 -20.17
C ARG A 48 -1.37 -2.34 -18.72
N PHE A 49 -2.67 -2.25 -18.45
CA PHE A 49 -3.20 -2.21 -17.09
C PHE A 49 -2.95 -3.58 -16.44
N THR A 50 -1.71 -3.84 -16.04
CA THR A 50 -1.38 -5.00 -15.22
C THR A 50 -1.77 -4.73 -13.78
N LYS A 51 -1.97 -5.80 -13.01
CA LYS A 51 -2.30 -5.70 -11.58
C LYS A 51 -1.19 -4.92 -10.84
N SER A 52 0.07 -5.20 -11.16
CA SER A 52 1.25 -4.50 -10.64
C SER A 52 1.21 -3.00 -10.92
N HIS A 53 0.96 -2.58 -12.17
CA HIS A 53 0.90 -1.17 -12.54
C HIS A 53 -0.26 -0.44 -11.86
N VAL A 54 -1.45 -1.05 -11.81
CA VAL A 54 -2.61 -0.46 -11.12
C VAL A 54 -2.32 -0.28 -9.63
N ASN A 55 -1.68 -1.26 -9.00
CA ASN A 55 -1.30 -1.17 -7.59
C ASN A 55 -0.24 -0.10 -7.35
N ALA A 56 0.75 0.06 -8.22
CA ALA A 56 1.71 1.17 -8.12
C ALA A 56 1.03 2.54 -8.20
N VAL A 57 0.11 2.71 -9.14
CA VAL A 57 -0.68 3.96 -9.29
C VAL A 57 -1.55 4.20 -8.05
N MET A 58 -2.21 3.17 -7.52
CA MET A 58 -3.00 3.30 -6.30
C MET A 58 -2.13 3.66 -5.08
N ALA A 59 -0.98 3.02 -4.91
CA ALA A 59 -0.03 3.36 -3.86
C ALA A 59 0.42 4.82 -3.97
N GLU A 60 0.74 5.29 -5.18
CA GLU A 60 1.12 6.67 -5.43
C GLU A 60 0.01 7.64 -5.07
N ILE A 61 -1.20 7.44 -5.58
CA ILE A 61 -2.35 8.31 -5.30
C ILE A 61 -2.56 8.38 -3.78
N CYS A 62 -2.56 7.24 -3.11
CA CYS A 62 -2.70 7.16 -1.66
C CYS A 62 -1.61 7.97 -0.93
N LEU A 63 -0.35 7.83 -1.32
CA LEU A 63 0.78 8.53 -0.71
C LEU A 63 0.73 10.04 -0.95
N VAL A 64 0.38 10.49 -2.16
CA VAL A 64 0.24 11.92 -2.49
C VAL A 64 -0.84 12.58 -1.64
N TYR A 65 -2.03 11.97 -1.58
CA TYR A 65 -3.12 12.50 -0.74
C TYR A 65 -2.78 12.46 0.74
N LEU A 66 -2.10 11.42 1.19
CA LEU A 66 -1.65 11.30 2.58
C LEU A 66 -0.65 12.40 2.92
N HIS A 67 0.40 12.61 2.11
CA HIS A 67 1.38 13.68 2.33
C HIS A 67 0.71 15.05 2.38
N HIS A 68 -0.15 15.36 1.41
CA HIS A 68 -0.87 16.62 1.37
C HIS A 68 -1.70 16.84 2.65
N PHE A 69 -2.40 15.81 3.12
CA PHE A 69 -3.19 15.90 4.34
C PHE A 69 -2.31 16.11 5.58
N LEU A 70 -1.25 15.32 5.73
CA LEU A 70 -0.36 15.37 6.90
C LEU A 70 0.35 16.72 7.07
N GLU A 71 0.57 17.44 5.97
CA GLU A 71 1.21 18.76 5.93
C GLU A 71 0.25 19.93 6.18
N ASN A 72 -1.02 19.81 5.79
CA ASN A 72 -1.90 20.97 5.65
C ASN A 72 -3.17 20.92 6.51
N GLU A 73 -3.52 19.76 7.10
CA GLU A 73 -4.82 19.57 7.75
C GLU A 73 -4.70 18.86 9.11
N ASP A 74 -5.62 19.20 10.03
CA ASP A 74 -5.80 18.51 11.31
C ASP A 74 -6.85 17.39 11.19
N TRP A 75 -6.65 16.33 11.97
CA TRP A 75 -7.57 15.20 12.01
C TRP A 75 -8.80 15.52 12.87
N THR A 76 -9.96 15.61 12.22
CA THR A 76 -11.27 15.73 12.86
C THR A 76 -12.23 14.68 12.30
N ASP A 77 -13.23 14.26 13.08
CA ASP A 77 -14.27 13.33 12.61
C ASP A 77 -15.03 13.86 11.38
N GLU A 78 -15.11 15.18 11.26
CA GLU A 78 -15.70 15.85 10.10
C GLU A 78 -14.83 15.67 8.86
N ASN A 79 -13.50 15.84 8.99
CA ASN A 79 -12.54 15.58 7.90
C ASN A 79 -12.52 14.10 7.50
N ARG A 80 -12.64 13.17 8.47
CA ARG A 80 -12.75 11.73 8.22
C ARG A 80 -13.92 11.38 7.29
N LYS A 81 -15.11 11.92 7.57
CA LYS A 81 -16.32 11.64 6.76
C LYS A 81 -16.27 12.30 5.38
N LYS A 82 -15.67 13.49 5.29
CA LYS A 82 -15.59 14.27 4.05
C LYS A 82 -14.52 13.76 3.08
N ARG A 83 -13.51 13.01 3.55
CA ARG A 83 -12.34 12.66 2.73
C ARG A 83 -12.01 11.15 2.76
N PRO A 84 -12.84 10.31 2.11
CA PRO A 84 -12.65 8.85 2.11
C PRO A 84 -11.31 8.41 1.50
N LEU A 85 -10.74 9.19 0.57
CA LEU A 85 -9.45 8.88 -0.05
C LEU A 85 -8.26 8.97 0.92
N ILE A 86 -8.32 9.86 1.93
CA ILE A 86 -7.26 9.94 2.95
C ILE A 86 -7.33 8.73 3.87
N TRP A 87 -8.53 8.33 4.28
CA TRP A 87 -8.72 7.12 5.08
C TRP A 87 -8.26 5.88 4.31
N LEU A 88 -8.64 5.76 3.03
CA LEU A 88 -8.16 4.70 2.16
C LEU A 88 -6.63 4.73 2.04
N GLY A 89 -6.10 5.94 1.81
CA GLY A 89 -4.67 6.18 1.72
C GLY A 89 -3.94 5.66 2.93
N ALA A 90 -4.26 6.19 4.11
CA ALA A 90 -3.64 5.83 5.36
C ALA A 90 -3.66 4.33 5.63
N ARG A 91 -4.80 3.67 5.39
CA ARG A 91 -5.01 2.27 5.77
C ARG A 91 -4.56 1.24 4.75
N PHE A 92 -4.40 1.58 3.47
CA PHE A 92 -4.18 0.58 2.43
C PHE A 92 -3.00 0.84 1.47
N TRP A 93 -2.33 1.99 1.56
CA TRP A 93 -1.22 2.31 0.63
C TRP A 93 -0.13 1.23 0.60
N HIS A 94 0.21 0.64 1.75
CA HIS A 94 1.27 -0.38 1.88
C HIS A 94 0.88 -1.72 1.25
N ILE A 95 -0.42 -2.04 1.20
CA ILE A 95 -0.92 -3.24 0.50
C ILE A 95 -0.74 -3.04 -1.00
N PHE A 96 -1.13 -1.88 -1.52
CA PHE A 96 -0.90 -1.54 -2.93
C PHE A 96 0.59 -1.54 -3.27
N TYR A 97 1.44 -1.00 -2.39
CA TYR A 97 2.89 -1.05 -2.56
C TYR A 97 3.41 -2.48 -2.64
N GLY A 98 3.06 -3.35 -1.68
CA GLY A 98 3.50 -4.75 -1.67
C GLY A 98 3.09 -5.55 -2.92
N GLU A 99 1.88 -5.31 -3.40
CA GLU A 99 1.33 -5.98 -4.59
C GLU A 99 1.81 -5.36 -5.92
N SER A 100 2.61 -4.28 -5.86
CA SER A 100 3.17 -3.63 -7.05
C SER A 100 4.38 -4.41 -7.60
N PHE A 101 5.12 -5.13 -6.76
CA PHE A 101 6.35 -5.85 -7.14
C PHE A 101 6.13 -7.29 -7.64
N VAL A 102 4.88 -7.70 -7.90
CA VAL A 102 4.57 -9.04 -8.42
C VAL A 102 5.11 -9.23 -9.84
N GLU A 103 5.27 -8.15 -10.59
CA GLU A 103 5.82 -8.14 -11.95
C GLU A 103 7.00 -7.16 -12.03
N PRO A 104 7.95 -7.35 -12.97
CA PRO A 104 9.05 -6.41 -13.17
C PRO A 104 8.51 -5.01 -13.51
N GLN A 105 8.87 -4.03 -12.69
CA GLN A 105 8.50 -2.63 -12.87
C GLN A 105 9.66 -1.79 -13.41
N GLU A 106 9.32 -0.63 -13.97
CA GLU A 106 10.32 0.35 -14.34
C GLU A 106 10.96 0.94 -13.08
N GLU A 107 12.30 0.99 -13.07
CA GLU A 107 13.11 1.48 -11.95
C GLU A 107 12.68 2.89 -11.48
N ILE A 108 12.21 3.73 -12.40
CA ILE A 108 11.73 5.08 -12.12
C ILE A 108 10.47 5.07 -11.23
N GLU A 109 9.51 4.18 -11.51
CA GLU A 109 8.26 4.08 -10.73
C GLU A 109 8.56 3.62 -9.30
N THR A 110 9.42 2.60 -9.17
CA THR A 110 9.90 2.10 -7.87
C THR A 110 10.62 3.19 -7.07
N THR A 111 11.54 3.93 -7.71
CA THR A 111 12.30 5.00 -7.06
C THR A 111 11.39 6.11 -6.53
N ARG A 112 10.38 6.51 -7.30
CA ARG A 112 9.42 7.55 -6.90
C ARG A 112 8.56 7.10 -5.71
N LEU A 113 8.06 5.87 -5.72
CA LEU A 113 7.29 5.32 -4.59
C LEU A 113 8.15 5.22 -3.33
N ASN A 114 9.36 4.65 -3.45
CA ASN A 114 10.29 4.55 -2.33
C ASN A 114 10.61 5.93 -1.74
N THR A 115 10.82 6.95 -2.58
CA THR A 115 11.07 8.33 -2.12
C THR A 115 9.91 8.88 -1.29
N GLN A 116 8.66 8.69 -1.74
CA GLN A 116 7.48 9.13 -0.99
C GLN A 116 7.32 8.38 0.34
N ILE A 117 7.61 7.08 0.36
CA ILE A 117 7.53 6.28 1.58
C ILE A 117 8.63 6.69 2.56
N LEU A 118 9.85 6.91 2.07
CA LEU A 118 10.95 7.43 2.88
C LEU A 118 10.58 8.77 3.50
N ALA A 119 10.05 9.71 2.72
CA ALA A 119 9.62 11.01 3.24
C ALA A 119 8.51 10.91 4.31
N LEU A 120 7.67 9.86 4.25
CA LEU A 120 6.63 9.60 5.23
C LEU A 120 7.22 9.02 6.52
N LEU A 121 8.10 8.02 6.40
CA LEU A 121 8.62 7.25 7.52
C LEU A 121 9.77 7.95 8.26
N THR A 122 10.59 8.76 7.59
CA THR A 122 11.73 9.46 8.24
C THR A 122 11.31 10.72 8.99
N SER A 123 10.15 11.30 8.67
CA SER A 123 9.59 12.41 9.45
C SER A 123 8.80 11.88 10.64
N ARG A 124 9.35 12.06 11.86
CA ARG A 124 8.69 11.63 13.11
C ARG A 124 7.25 12.17 13.23
N GLU A 125 7.04 13.43 12.86
CA GLU A 125 5.71 14.05 12.90
C GLU A 125 4.74 13.38 11.92
N LYS A 126 5.15 13.19 10.66
CA LYS A 126 4.32 12.55 9.63
C LYS A 126 4.03 11.10 9.98
N LEU A 127 5.03 10.36 10.45
CA LEU A 127 4.91 8.97 10.88
C LEU A 127 3.93 8.84 12.06
N LEU A 128 4.06 9.67 13.09
CA LEU A 128 3.12 9.68 14.22
C LEU A 128 1.68 9.97 13.78
N LYS A 129 1.49 11.00 12.95
CA LYS A 129 0.17 11.35 12.41
C LYS A 129 -0.40 10.21 11.56
N TRP A 130 0.39 9.60 10.69
CA TRP A 130 -0.04 8.46 9.86
C TRP A 130 -0.42 7.22 10.68
N ILE A 131 0.37 6.83 11.68
CA ILE A 131 0.04 5.69 12.56
C ILE A 131 -1.29 5.98 13.27
N THR A 132 -1.44 7.18 13.83
CA THR A 132 -2.68 7.62 14.49
C THR A 132 -3.90 7.52 13.56
N LEU A 133 -3.71 7.89 12.31
CA LEU A 133 -4.73 7.88 11.28
C LEU A 133 -5.09 6.45 10.84
N SER A 134 -4.12 5.55 10.79
CA SER A 134 -4.26 4.20 10.25
C SER A 134 -4.85 3.21 11.24
N ASP A 135 -4.45 3.31 12.51
CA ASP A 135 -4.95 2.46 13.60
C ASP A 135 -6.45 2.67 13.82
N GLY A 136 -6.98 3.87 13.54
CA GLY A 136 -8.35 4.22 13.83
C GLY A 136 -8.54 4.40 15.33
N GLN A 137 -9.08 5.54 15.74
CA GLN A 137 -9.35 5.87 17.13
C GLN A 137 -10.50 5.03 17.72
N GLU A 138 -10.39 3.70 17.76
CA GLU A 138 -11.19 2.91 18.70
C GLU A 138 -10.49 3.06 20.06
N ASP A 139 -11.02 4.00 20.85
CA ASP A 139 -10.63 4.37 22.22
C ASP A 139 -9.30 5.12 22.42
N ALA A 140 -9.36 6.42 22.11
CA ALA A 140 -8.30 7.42 22.33
C ALA A 140 -7.69 7.45 23.76
N PHE A 141 -8.38 6.91 24.77
CA PHE A 141 -7.92 6.90 26.16
C PHE A 141 -6.96 5.73 26.44
N GLU A 142 -7.27 4.52 25.97
CA GLU A 142 -6.40 3.34 26.08
C GLU A 142 -5.18 3.48 25.15
N PHE A 143 -5.38 4.11 23.99
CA PHE A 143 -4.35 4.40 23.01
C PHE A 143 -3.36 5.51 23.45
N LYS A 144 -3.81 6.50 24.23
CA LYS A 144 -2.92 7.52 24.85
C LYS A 144 -2.02 6.94 25.93
N VAL A 145 -2.51 5.97 26.71
CA VAL A 145 -1.71 5.27 27.73
C VAL A 145 -0.64 4.40 27.08
N ARG A 146 -0.94 3.74 25.96
CA ARG A 146 0.06 2.96 25.19
C ARG A 146 1.18 3.85 24.62
N ARG A 147 0.88 5.09 24.23
CA ARG A 147 1.85 6.03 23.64
C ARG A 147 2.64 6.89 24.61
N SER A 148 2.35 6.88 25.91
CA SER A 148 3.11 7.70 26.87
C SER A 148 4.52 7.17 27.13
N GLU A 149 4.84 5.95 26.67
CA GLU A 149 6.21 5.47 26.59
C GLU A 149 6.77 5.80 25.19
N ASP A 150 7.89 6.50 25.15
CA ASP A 150 8.58 7.11 24.00
C ASP A 150 9.10 6.09 22.94
N HIS A 151 8.50 4.90 22.88
CA HIS A 151 9.08 3.68 22.35
C HIS A 151 8.30 3.03 21.19
N MET A 152 7.20 3.61 20.71
CA MET A 152 6.28 2.91 19.78
C MET A 152 6.38 3.30 18.29
N VAL A 153 7.20 4.29 17.95
CA VAL A 153 7.28 4.81 16.58
C VAL A 153 8.69 4.65 16.03
N SER A 154 8.90 3.55 15.33
CA SER A 154 10.18 3.17 14.72
C SER A 154 10.05 3.22 13.20
N PRO A 155 10.76 4.13 12.50
CA PRO A 155 10.89 4.07 11.05
C PRO A 155 11.47 2.73 10.60
N LEU A 156 12.44 2.18 11.35
CA LEU A 156 13.06 0.88 11.09
C LEU A 156 12.02 -0.24 11.06
N TYR A 157 11.10 -0.26 12.02
CA TYR A 157 10.03 -1.23 12.10
C TYR A 157 9.18 -1.25 10.82
N PHE A 158 8.71 -0.08 10.38
CA PHE A 158 7.91 0.01 9.17
C PHE A 158 8.74 -0.21 7.90
N GLY A 159 10.00 0.22 7.89
CA GLY A 159 10.93 -0.10 6.81
C GLY A 159 11.13 -1.61 6.66
N ALA A 160 11.27 -2.32 7.78
CA ALA A 160 11.43 -3.76 7.80
C ALA A 160 10.16 -4.49 7.35
N LEU A 161 9.00 -4.06 7.86
CA LEU A 161 7.68 -4.54 7.45
C LEU A 161 7.48 -4.42 5.92
N LEU A 162 7.87 -3.28 5.35
CA LEU A 162 7.63 -2.98 3.94
C LEU A 162 8.68 -3.57 3.00
N GLY A 163 9.86 -3.91 3.51
CA GLY A 163 10.96 -4.41 2.69
C GLY A 163 11.88 -3.31 2.15
N LEU A 164 12.02 -2.18 2.86
CA LEU A 164 12.75 -0.99 2.40
C LEU A 164 14.19 -0.97 2.94
N PRO A 165 15.19 -1.43 2.17
CA PRO A 165 16.57 -1.54 2.65
C PRO A 165 17.18 -0.18 3.03
N GLU A 166 16.69 0.92 2.45
CA GLU A 166 17.17 2.28 2.72
C GLU A 166 16.90 2.71 4.17
N ILE A 167 15.83 2.19 4.78
CA ILE A 167 15.44 2.48 6.18
C ILE A 167 16.12 1.51 7.15
N VAL A 168 16.54 0.34 6.66
CA VAL A 168 17.12 -0.76 7.47
C VAL A 168 18.59 -0.50 7.86
N ASN A 169 19.12 0.68 7.54
CA ASN A 169 20.48 1.10 7.90
C ASN A 169 20.63 1.76 9.29
N VAL A 170 19.58 1.76 10.13
CA VAL A 170 19.59 2.28 11.51
C VAL A 170 19.58 1.14 12.55
N ASP A 171 19.84 1.48 13.82
CA ASP A 171 20.06 0.55 14.95
C ASP A 171 19.06 -0.62 14.99
N ALA A 172 19.56 -1.85 14.85
CA ALA A 172 18.75 -3.02 14.54
C ALA A 172 17.99 -3.61 15.74
N ASN A 173 18.25 -3.11 16.95
CA ASN A 173 17.67 -3.61 18.21
C ASN A 173 16.54 -2.72 18.77
N GLU A 174 15.88 -1.95 17.91
CA GLU A 174 14.72 -1.15 18.31
C GLU A 174 13.54 -2.01 18.79
N ARG A 175 12.85 -1.51 19.81
CA ARG A 175 11.60 -2.11 20.30
C ARG A 175 10.52 -2.04 19.22
N GLY A 176 9.67 -3.07 19.23
CA GLY A 176 8.58 -3.25 18.28
C GLY A 176 7.49 -2.18 18.30
N HIS A 177 6.70 -2.13 17.23
CA HIS A 177 5.45 -1.37 17.20
C HIS A 177 4.32 -2.15 17.88
N GLN A 178 3.49 -1.47 18.67
CA GLN A 178 2.23 -1.99 19.19
C GLN A 178 1.07 -1.29 18.46
N GLY A 179 0.15 -2.04 17.86
CA GLY A 179 -0.93 -1.46 17.04
C GLY A 179 -1.50 -2.46 16.06
N ILE A 180 -2.31 -2.01 15.09
CA ILE A 180 -2.88 -2.93 14.09
C ILE A 180 -1.81 -3.59 13.22
N TYR A 181 -0.61 -2.99 13.19
CA TYR A 181 0.56 -3.49 12.52
C TYR A 181 1.60 -4.05 13.50
N GLY A 182 1.25 -4.38 14.74
CA GLY A 182 2.22 -4.84 15.74
C GLY A 182 2.57 -6.32 15.60
N TYR A 183 3.80 -6.61 15.17
CA TYR A 183 4.35 -7.95 14.96
C TYR A 183 5.59 -8.22 15.83
N GLY A 184 5.78 -7.46 16.90
CA GLY A 184 7.00 -7.52 17.69
C GLY A 184 8.10 -6.66 17.09
N THR A 185 9.32 -7.17 17.04
CA THR A 185 10.53 -6.44 16.63
C THR A 185 10.62 -6.24 15.11
N PRO A 186 11.48 -5.33 14.60
CA PRO A 186 11.66 -5.15 13.15
C PRO A 186 11.99 -6.45 12.38
N PRO A 187 12.87 -7.35 12.87
CA PRO A 187 13.09 -8.65 12.23
C PRO A 187 11.84 -9.53 12.21
N ALA A 188 11.08 -9.56 13.31
CA ALA A 188 9.84 -10.34 13.38
C ALA A 188 8.79 -9.84 12.36
N ALA A 189 8.64 -8.53 12.22
CA ALA A 189 7.77 -7.92 11.20
C ALA A 189 8.19 -8.30 9.76
N ALA A 190 9.50 -8.26 9.48
CA ALA A 190 10.04 -8.68 8.19
C ALA A 190 9.79 -10.18 7.93
N CYS A 191 9.96 -11.04 8.94
CA CYS A 191 9.70 -12.48 8.85
C CYS A 191 8.23 -12.78 8.54
N VAL A 192 7.29 -12.15 9.25
CA VAL A 192 5.84 -12.34 9.06
C VAL A 192 5.41 -12.06 7.62
N LEU A 193 6.07 -11.08 6.96
CA LEU A 193 5.78 -10.69 5.58
C LEU A 193 6.75 -11.26 4.54
N GLY A 194 7.59 -12.23 4.92
CA GLY A 194 8.50 -12.93 4.00
C GLY A 194 9.59 -12.05 3.38
N LYS A 195 10.03 -10.99 4.07
CA LYS A 195 11.06 -10.06 3.60
C LYS A 195 12.47 -10.60 3.87
N GLU A 196 12.83 -11.73 3.26
CA GLU A 196 14.07 -12.45 3.54
C GLU A 196 15.35 -11.60 3.42
N THR A 197 15.42 -10.72 2.41
CA THR A 197 16.58 -9.84 2.20
C THR A 197 16.76 -8.85 3.35
N ILE A 198 15.65 -8.34 3.89
CA ILE A 198 15.64 -7.45 5.05
C ILE A 198 16.00 -8.21 6.32
N VAL A 199 15.44 -9.41 6.52
CA VAL A 199 15.76 -10.25 7.69
C VAL A 199 17.27 -10.52 7.75
N LYS A 200 17.88 -10.92 6.62
CA LYS A 200 19.34 -11.10 6.54
C LYS A 200 20.08 -9.81 6.85
N ALA A 201 19.68 -8.69 6.25
CA ALA A 201 20.31 -7.40 6.48
C ALA A 201 20.23 -6.91 7.95
N LEU A 202 19.17 -7.27 8.66
CA LEU A 202 19.00 -7.00 10.09
C LEU A 202 19.87 -7.92 10.96
N ILE A 203 19.87 -9.23 10.68
CA ILE A 203 20.70 -10.21 11.41
C ILE A 203 22.20 -9.91 11.24
N ASP A 204 22.63 -9.54 10.03
CA ASP A 204 24.02 -9.15 9.74
C ASP A 204 24.46 -7.88 10.51
N ARG A 205 23.51 -7.16 11.15
CA ARG A 205 23.71 -5.97 11.98
C ARG A 205 23.46 -6.22 13.47
N ASP A 206 23.63 -7.45 13.92
CA ASP A 206 23.46 -7.84 15.33
C ASP A 206 22.03 -7.61 15.86
N ALA A 207 21.01 -7.62 14.98
CA ALA A 207 19.62 -7.72 15.44
C ALA A 207 19.44 -9.04 16.19
N ASP A 208 19.01 -8.98 17.45
CA ASP A 208 18.77 -10.19 18.23
C ASP A 208 17.53 -10.93 17.68
N PRO A 209 17.69 -12.12 17.07
CA PRO A 209 16.57 -12.87 16.51
C PRO A 209 15.66 -13.46 17.60
N GLN A 210 16.11 -13.47 18.86
CA GLN A 210 15.35 -13.89 20.03
C GLN A 210 14.74 -12.71 20.79
N LEU A 211 14.92 -11.48 20.31
CA LEU A 211 14.30 -10.32 20.94
C LEU A 211 12.79 -10.45 20.81
N ALA A 212 12.20 -10.85 21.93
CA ALA A 212 10.79 -10.93 22.19
C ALA A 212 10.06 -9.66 21.74
N GLY A 213 8.95 -9.83 21.03
CA GLY A 213 7.99 -8.75 20.88
C GLY A 213 7.42 -8.37 22.26
N PRO A 214 6.67 -7.26 22.37
CA PRO A 214 6.01 -6.92 23.63
C PRO A 214 4.99 -7.97 24.11
N GLU A 215 4.73 -9.03 23.34
CA GLU A 215 3.84 -10.15 23.71
C GLU A 215 4.55 -11.50 23.98
N GLY A 216 5.89 -11.56 24.00
CA GLY A 216 6.60 -12.80 24.38
C GLY A 216 8.01 -12.93 23.85
#